data_AF-A0A5H2Y258-F1
#
_entry.id   AF-A0A5H2Y258-F1
#
_cell.length_a   1.000
_cell.length_b   1.000
_cell.length_c   1.000
_cell.angle_alpha   90.00
_cell.angle_beta   90.00
_cell.angle_gamma   90.00
#
_symmetry.space_group_name_H-M   'P 1'
#
loop_
_entity.id
_entity.type
_entity.pdbx_description
1 polymer ?
#
loop_
_entity_poly.entity_id
_entity_poly.type
_entity_poly.pdbx_seq_one_letter_code
_entity_poly.pdbx_strand_id
1 'polypeptide(L)'
;VHYLSGPIRVLDKDGTPAKPGDLLAVEICNLGPLPGDEWGFTATFDRENGGGFLTDHFPCATKAIWSEIPRFNPPGIVGTAPSMELLNIWNERERELEENGLNSMKLCEVLHQRPLANLPSTKGCVLGGIKEGTPEWEKIALEAARTIPGRENGGNCDIKNLSSGSKIYLPVFIEGANLSTGDMHFSQGDGEISFCGAIEMSGFLELKCEIIRDGMKEYLTPMGPTPLHVNPIFEIGPVEPRFSEWLVFEGISVDESGKQHYLDATVAYKRA
;
A
#
# COMPACT_ATOMS: atom_id res chain seq x y z
N VAL A 1 -3.37 -7.62 -6.03
CA VAL A 1 -2.06 -8.19 -6.45
C VAL A 1 -1.04 -7.65 -5.44
N HIS A 2 0.28 -7.55 -5.62
CA HIS A 2 1.04 -6.75 -6.60
C HIS A 2 2.40 -7.42 -6.94
N TYR A 3 2.87 -7.29 -8.18
CA TYR A 3 4.23 -7.71 -8.59
C TYR A 3 5.20 -6.55 -8.39
N LEU A 4 6.19 -6.74 -7.52
CA LEU A 4 7.11 -5.68 -7.10
C LEU A 4 8.49 -5.86 -7.72
N SER A 5 9.14 -4.75 -8.04
CA SER A 5 10.57 -4.71 -8.38
C SER A 5 11.39 -4.70 -7.09
N GLY A 6 12.27 -5.70 -6.94
CA GLY A 6 13.08 -5.91 -5.74
C GLY A 6 13.30 -7.39 -5.46
N PRO A 7 13.79 -7.73 -4.25
CA PRO A 7 14.26 -6.81 -3.22
C PRO A 7 15.65 -6.24 -3.52
N ILE A 8 15.83 -4.94 -3.28
CA ILE A 8 17.11 -4.23 -3.37
C ILE A 8 17.76 -4.24 -1.99
N ARG A 9 18.93 -4.87 -1.89
CA ARG A 9 19.77 -4.82 -0.68
C ARG A 9 20.49 -3.47 -0.61
N VAL A 10 20.28 -2.72 0.47
CA VAL A 10 20.84 -1.38 0.67
C VAL A 10 22.08 -1.43 1.57
N LEU A 11 23.17 -0.82 1.09
CA LEU A 11 24.43 -0.62 1.78
C LEU A 11 24.70 0.89 1.89
N ASP A 12 25.41 1.31 2.94
CA ASP A 12 25.97 2.66 2.98
C ASP A 12 27.19 2.81 2.06
N LYS A 13 27.72 4.03 1.99
CA LYS A 13 28.90 4.38 1.18
C LYS A 13 30.17 3.56 1.49
N ASP A 14 30.25 3.00 2.70
CA ASP A 14 31.38 2.22 3.17
C ASP A 14 31.14 0.70 2.98
N GLY A 15 30.01 0.32 2.39
CA GLY A 15 29.62 -1.07 2.12
C GLY A 15 28.93 -1.77 3.30
N THR A 16 28.55 -1.03 4.35
CA THR A 16 27.90 -1.62 5.52
C THR A 16 26.38 -1.69 5.30
N PRO A 17 25.75 -2.86 5.41
CA PRO A 17 24.31 -2.99 5.19
C PRO A 17 23.49 -2.19 6.20
N ALA A 18 22.27 -1.80 5.81
CA ALA A 18 21.25 -1.39 6.77
C ALA A 18 21.03 -2.52 7.79
N LYS A 19 20.77 -2.19 9.06
CA LYS A 19 20.51 -3.20 10.10
C LYS A 19 19.13 -2.97 10.73
N PRO A 20 18.53 -3.99 11.37
CA PRO A 20 17.32 -3.81 12.15
C PRO A 20 17.44 -2.64 13.14
N GLY A 21 16.44 -1.76 13.17
CA GLY A 21 16.47 -0.54 14.00
C GLY A 21 16.92 0.74 13.27
N ASP A 22 17.52 0.61 12.09
CA ASP A 22 17.79 1.76 11.22
C ASP A 22 16.51 2.29 10.56
N LEU A 23 16.53 3.55 10.13
CA LEU A 23 15.57 4.09 9.16
C LEU A 23 16.23 4.15 7.78
N LEU A 24 15.50 3.74 6.76
CA LEU A 24 15.87 3.91 5.37
C LEU A 24 15.13 5.12 4.79
N ALA A 25 15.85 6.20 4.51
CA ALA A 25 15.33 7.34 3.79
C ALA A 25 15.41 7.07 2.28
N VAL A 26 14.24 6.97 1.64
CA VAL A 26 14.08 6.73 0.21
C VAL A 26 13.54 8.00 -0.43
N GLU A 27 14.41 8.71 -1.16
CA GLU A 27 14.04 9.87 -1.95
C GLU A 27 13.64 9.44 -3.37
N ILE A 28 12.47 9.88 -3.82
CA ILE A 28 12.03 9.69 -5.21
C ILE A 28 12.65 10.81 -6.05
N CYS A 29 13.72 10.51 -6.79
CA CYS A 29 14.42 11.50 -7.60
C CYS A 29 13.72 11.78 -8.93
N ASN A 30 13.14 10.74 -9.53
CA ASN A 30 12.41 10.82 -10.78
C ASN A 30 11.42 9.65 -10.86
N LEU A 31 10.35 9.82 -11.64
CA LEU A 31 9.38 8.79 -11.92
C LEU A 31 8.69 9.06 -13.24
N GLY A 32 8.14 8.02 -13.85
CA GLY A 32 7.38 8.17 -15.08
C GLY A 32 6.89 6.85 -15.64
N PRO A 33 6.23 6.87 -16.80
CA PRO A 33 5.76 5.69 -17.49
C PRO A 33 6.95 5.01 -18.18
N LEU A 34 6.81 3.73 -18.49
CA LEU A 34 7.78 3.10 -19.39
C LEU A 34 7.58 3.65 -20.83
N PRO A 35 8.67 3.92 -21.57
CA PRO A 35 8.55 4.40 -22.95
C PRO A 35 7.73 3.44 -23.83
N GLY A 36 6.67 3.95 -24.46
CA GLY A 36 5.71 3.18 -25.26
C GLY A 36 4.49 2.66 -24.49
N ASP A 37 4.48 2.78 -23.16
CA ASP A 37 3.38 2.40 -22.26
C ASP A 37 2.76 3.63 -21.58
N GLU A 38 2.68 4.78 -22.27
CA GLU A 38 2.12 6.05 -21.76
C GLU A 38 0.58 6.06 -21.68
N TRP A 39 0.01 5.01 -21.11
CA TRP A 39 -1.40 4.83 -20.87
C TRP A 39 -1.60 4.12 -19.53
N GLY A 40 -2.81 4.21 -18.99
CA GLY A 40 -3.17 3.51 -17.77
C GLY A 40 -4.64 3.17 -17.73
N PHE A 41 -5.06 2.52 -16.66
CA PHE A 41 -6.46 2.16 -16.46
C PHE A 41 -6.91 2.43 -15.04
N THR A 42 -8.19 2.72 -14.90
CA THR A 42 -8.89 2.70 -13.61
C THR A 42 -9.99 1.69 -13.73
N ALA A 43 -10.24 0.91 -12.69
CA ALA A 43 -11.33 -0.05 -12.66
C ALA A 43 -12.09 -0.02 -11.35
N THR A 44 -13.34 -0.47 -11.39
CA THR A 44 -14.02 -0.96 -10.20
C THR A 44 -14.09 -2.47 -10.31
N PHE A 45 -13.80 -3.17 -9.23
CA PHE A 45 -13.97 -4.61 -9.21
C PHE A 45 -15.44 -4.99 -9.10
N ASP A 46 -15.76 -6.16 -9.65
CA ASP A 46 -17.04 -6.79 -9.36
C ASP A 46 -17.15 -7.07 -7.85
N ARG A 47 -18.37 -6.94 -7.33
CA ARG A 47 -18.66 -7.13 -5.91
C ARG A 47 -18.20 -8.47 -5.37
N GLU A 48 -18.38 -9.53 -6.16
CA GLU A 48 -18.02 -10.90 -5.77
C GLU A 48 -16.53 -11.20 -5.99
N ASN A 49 -15.77 -10.25 -6.52
CA ASN A 49 -14.35 -10.40 -6.85
C ASN A 49 -13.54 -9.15 -6.48
N GLY A 50 -13.54 -8.80 -5.19
CA GLY A 50 -12.74 -7.70 -4.61
C GLY A 50 -13.59 -6.53 -4.12
N GLY A 51 -14.54 -6.06 -4.93
CA GLY A 51 -15.33 -4.86 -4.65
C GLY A 51 -14.48 -3.57 -4.50
N GLY A 52 -15.01 -2.58 -3.77
CA GLY A 52 -14.42 -1.26 -3.52
C GLY A 52 -15.29 -0.42 -2.56
N PHE A 53 -14.96 0.83 -2.30
CA PHE A 53 -15.64 1.63 -1.28
C PHE A 53 -17.15 1.84 -1.54
N LEU A 54 -17.54 1.94 -2.82
CA LEU A 54 -18.90 2.26 -3.28
C LEU A 54 -19.63 1.10 -3.98
N THR A 55 -19.21 -0.14 -3.76
CA THR A 55 -19.74 -1.31 -4.51
C THR A 55 -21.22 -1.58 -4.29
N ASP A 56 -21.85 -1.11 -3.21
CA ASP A 56 -23.31 -1.22 -3.08
C ASP A 56 -24.05 -0.47 -4.20
N HIS A 57 -23.44 0.60 -4.72
CA HIS A 57 -23.96 1.40 -5.81
C HIS A 57 -23.44 0.94 -7.17
N PHE A 58 -22.18 0.49 -7.20
CA PHE A 58 -21.49 0.05 -8.41
C PHE A 58 -21.03 -1.41 -8.26
N PRO A 59 -21.97 -2.38 -8.27
CA PRO A 59 -21.65 -3.78 -7.96
C PRO A 59 -20.93 -4.51 -9.10
N CYS A 60 -21.06 -4.01 -10.32
CA CYS A 60 -20.47 -4.63 -11.51
C CYS A 60 -19.09 -4.05 -11.80
N ALA A 61 -18.22 -4.89 -12.36
CA ALA A 61 -16.91 -4.43 -12.81
C ALA A 61 -17.04 -3.36 -13.90
N THR A 62 -16.25 -2.28 -13.78
CA THR A 62 -16.14 -1.23 -14.80
C THR A 62 -14.68 -0.91 -15.07
N LYS A 63 -14.39 -0.26 -16.20
CA LYS A 63 -13.04 0.14 -16.57
C LYS A 63 -13.04 1.42 -17.39
N ALA A 64 -12.13 2.32 -17.06
CA ALA A 64 -11.75 3.48 -17.86
C ALA A 64 -10.30 3.32 -18.31
N ILE A 65 -10.00 3.73 -19.54
CA ILE A 65 -8.66 3.77 -20.10
C ILE A 65 -8.26 5.22 -20.27
N TRP A 66 -7.02 5.53 -19.91
CA TRP A 66 -6.47 6.86 -19.97
C TRP A 66 -5.23 6.90 -20.85
N SER A 67 -5.09 7.95 -21.65
CA SER A 67 -3.94 8.21 -22.52
C SER A 67 -3.57 9.69 -22.48
N GLU A 68 -2.32 10.00 -22.82
CA GLU A 68 -1.82 11.40 -22.96
C GLU A 68 -2.00 12.27 -21.71
N ILE A 69 -1.98 11.65 -20.53
CA ILE A 69 -2.12 12.41 -19.29
C ILE A 69 -0.74 13.09 -19.01
N PRO A 70 -0.70 14.36 -18.57
CA PRO A 70 0.57 15.10 -18.47
C PRO A 70 1.29 15.03 -17.10
N ARG A 71 0.78 14.26 -16.12
CA ARG A 71 1.16 14.42 -14.69
C ARG A 71 1.29 13.11 -13.92
N PHE A 72 2.48 12.81 -13.41
CA PHE A 72 2.78 11.55 -12.75
C PHE A 72 2.65 11.65 -11.23
N ASN A 73 1.93 10.68 -10.67
CA ASN A 73 1.75 10.44 -9.25
C ASN A 73 2.58 9.19 -8.83
N PRO A 74 2.60 8.84 -7.54
CA PRO A 74 3.64 7.97 -6.97
C PRO A 74 3.48 6.48 -7.26
N PRO A 75 4.45 5.67 -6.77
CA PRO A 75 4.14 4.28 -6.46
C PRO A 75 3.08 4.19 -5.34
N GLY A 76 2.07 3.36 -5.54
CA GLY A 76 1.20 2.87 -4.47
C GLY A 76 1.97 2.06 -3.43
N ILE A 77 3.04 1.37 -3.88
CA ILE A 77 3.85 0.49 -3.03
C ILE A 77 5.31 0.90 -2.92
N VAL A 78 5.74 1.13 -1.68
CA VAL A 78 7.15 1.25 -1.32
C VAL A 78 7.36 0.71 0.09
N GLY A 79 8.28 -0.24 0.27
CA GLY A 79 8.47 -0.87 1.58
C GLY A 79 9.72 -1.73 1.71
N THR A 80 10.13 -1.93 2.95
CA THR A 80 11.23 -2.84 3.33
C THR A 80 10.69 -4.25 3.61
N ALA A 81 11.55 -5.27 3.59
CA ALA A 81 11.13 -6.61 3.98
C ALA A 81 10.90 -6.70 5.51
N PRO A 82 9.86 -7.43 5.96
CA PRO A 82 9.63 -7.68 7.37
C PRO A 82 10.68 -8.63 7.96
N SER A 83 10.85 -8.58 9.28
CA SER A 83 11.44 -9.68 10.02
C SER A 83 10.45 -10.85 10.10
N MET A 84 10.93 -12.05 10.42
CA MET A 84 10.04 -13.20 10.65
C MET A 84 9.06 -12.95 11.80
N GLU A 85 9.50 -12.23 12.85
CA GLU A 85 8.63 -11.83 13.96
C GLU A 85 7.49 -10.93 13.48
N LEU A 86 7.79 -9.90 12.68
CA LEU A 86 6.78 -8.99 12.15
C LEU A 86 5.83 -9.71 11.18
N LEU A 87 6.35 -10.58 10.32
CA LEU A 87 5.54 -11.40 9.42
C LEU A 87 4.56 -12.29 10.20
N ASN A 88 5.00 -12.90 11.30
CA ASN A 88 4.14 -13.71 12.16
C ASN A 88 3.05 -12.86 12.82
N ILE A 89 3.38 -11.65 13.29
CA ILE A 89 2.38 -10.70 13.84
C ILE A 89 1.31 -10.39 12.79
N TRP A 90 1.70 -10.13 11.53
CA TRP A 90 0.76 -9.85 10.45
C TRP A 90 -0.14 -11.04 10.14
N ASN A 91 0.45 -12.21 9.92
CA ASN A 91 -0.28 -13.42 9.58
C ASN A 91 -1.25 -13.82 10.68
N GLU A 92 -0.87 -13.67 11.95
CA GLU A 92 -1.73 -14.02 13.09
C GLU A 92 -2.92 -13.07 13.18
N ARG A 93 -2.70 -11.75 13.22
CA ARG A 93 -3.79 -10.78 13.38
C ARG A 93 -4.75 -10.76 12.18
N GLU A 94 -4.23 -10.98 10.96
CA GLU A 94 -5.05 -11.04 9.75
C GLU A 94 -5.84 -12.34 9.67
N ARG A 95 -5.27 -13.47 10.14
CA ARG A 95 -6.00 -14.73 10.31
C ARG A 95 -7.08 -14.59 11.36
N GLU A 96 -6.78 -14.01 12.51
CA GLU A 96 -7.76 -13.77 13.58
C GLU A 96 -8.91 -12.90 13.05
N LEU A 97 -8.62 -11.86 12.27
CA LEU A 97 -9.63 -11.02 11.64
C LEU A 97 -10.49 -11.80 10.63
N GLU A 98 -9.91 -12.69 9.84
CA GLU A 98 -10.67 -13.47 8.87
C GLU A 98 -11.50 -14.60 9.53
N GLU A 99 -10.97 -15.26 10.56
CA GLU A 99 -11.62 -16.38 11.25
C GLU A 99 -12.65 -15.92 12.29
N ASN A 100 -12.37 -14.83 13.02
CA ASN A 100 -13.20 -14.30 14.11
C ASN A 100 -13.86 -12.97 13.77
N GLY A 101 -13.53 -12.36 12.63
CA GLY A 101 -14.20 -11.16 12.14
C GLY A 101 -15.69 -11.41 12.08
N LEU A 102 -16.45 -10.54 12.74
CA LEU A 102 -17.89 -10.66 12.87
C LEU A 102 -18.54 -11.01 11.51
N ASN A 103 -19.58 -11.83 11.56
CA ASN A 103 -20.62 -11.95 10.52
C ASN A 103 -21.22 -10.58 10.07
N SER A 104 -20.83 -9.47 10.70
CA SER A 104 -21.36 -8.12 10.51
C SER A 104 -20.32 -7.00 10.61
N MET A 105 -19.01 -7.24 10.42
CA MET A 105 -18.06 -6.13 10.24
C MET A 105 -18.29 -5.52 8.85
N LYS A 106 -19.40 -4.79 8.71
CA LYS A 106 -19.74 -4.07 7.50
C LYS A 106 -18.99 -2.76 7.52
N LEU A 107 -17.80 -2.71 6.92
CA LEU A 107 -17.16 -1.43 6.64
C LEU A 107 -18.18 -0.57 5.88
N CYS A 108 -18.61 0.55 6.45
CA CYS A 108 -19.63 1.44 5.88
C CYS A 108 -21.04 0.86 5.63
N GLU A 109 -21.47 -0.17 6.37
CA GLU A 109 -22.72 -0.89 6.08
C GLU A 109 -22.86 -1.35 4.62
N VAL A 110 -21.75 -1.70 3.96
CA VAL A 110 -21.81 -2.40 2.68
C VAL A 110 -22.68 -3.64 2.87
N LEU A 111 -23.76 -3.76 2.09
CA LEU A 111 -24.77 -4.82 2.22
C LEU A 111 -24.20 -6.21 1.89
N HIS A 112 -22.95 -6.25 1.42
CA HIS A 112 -22.25 -7.44 0.96
C HIS A 112 -20.95 -7.70 1.73
N GLN A 113 -20.77 -8.94 2.19
CA GLN A 113 -19.56 -9.40 2.86
C GLN A 113 -18.42 -9.55 1.86
N ARG A 114 -17.25 -9.00 2.18
CA ARG A 114 -15.99 -9.26 1.49
C ARG A 114 -15.04 -10.01 2.42
N PRO A 115 -13.98 -10.65 1.89
CA PRO A 115 -12.87 -11.08 2.72
C PRO A 115 -12.37 -9.88 3.53
N LEU A 116 -12.25 -10.05 4.85
CA LEU A 116 -11.78 -8.99 5.76
C LEU A 116 -10.26 -8.88 5.71
N ALA A 117 -9.60 -10.00 5.43
CA ALA A 117 -8.18 -10.05 5.10
C ALA A 117 -7.92 -11.04 3.96
N ASN A 118 -6.75 -10.92 3.35
CA ASN A 118 -6.27 -11.86 2.34
C ASN A 118 -5.08 -12.63 2.93
N LEU A 119 -5.34 -13.86 3.37
CA LEU A 119 -4.31 -14.73 3.96
C LEU A 119 -3.26 -15.15 2.92
N PRO A 120 -2.07 -15.62 3.38
CA PRO A 120 -1.07 -16.21 2.50
C PRO A 120 -1.66 -17.23 1.53
N SER A 121 -1.21 -17.19 0.28
CA SER A 121 -1.71 -18.06 -0.77
C SER A 121 -0.62 -18.34 -1.80
N THR A 122 -0.54 -19.59 -2.24
CA THR A 122 0.32 -20.00 -3.34
C THR A 122 -0.14 -19.47 -4.69
N LYS A 123 -1.42 -19.07 -4.81
CA LYS A 123 -2.01 -18.62 -6.07
C LYS A 123 -1.38 -17.30 -6.53
N GLY A 124 -0.66 -17.35 -7.65
CA GLY A 124 -0.01 -16.18 -8.25
C GLY A 124 1.18 -15.66 -7.44
N CYS A 125 1.71 -16.45 -6.50
CA CYS A 125 2.84 -16.09 -5.67
C CYS A 125 4.14 -16.11 -6.47
N VAL A 126 4.88 -15.01 -6.46
CA VAL A 126 6.18 -14.89 -7.13
C VAL A 126 7.22 -14.54 -6.07
N LEU A 127 8.15 -15.47 -5.84
CA LEU A 127 9.21 -15.36 -4.82
C LEU A 127 10.58 -15.01 -5.44
N GLY A 128 10.56 -14.27 -6.55
CA GLY A 128 11.76 -13.83 -7.26
C GLY A 128 12.61 -15.01 -7.76
N GLY A 129 13.81 -15.15 -7.22
CA GLY A 129 14.77 -16.19 -7.63
C GLY A 129 14.43 -17.61 -7.16
N ILE A 130 13.43 -17.78 -6.29
CA ILE A 130 13.02 -19.09 -5.78
C ILE A 130 12.08 -19.75 -6.77
N LYS A 131 12.47 -20.93 -7.28
CA LYS A 131 11.74 -21.64 -8.33
C LYS A 131 10.40 -22.20 -7.81
N GLU A 132 9.33 -21.85 -8.50
CA GLU A 132 7.97 -22.35 -8.25
C GLU A 132 7.90 -23.89 -8.28
N GLY A 133 7.11 -24.45 -7.36
CA GLY A 133 6.90 -25.90 -7.21
C GLY A 133 8.05 -26.64 -6.52
N THR A 134 9.06 -25.95 -6.00
CA THR A 134 10.07 -26.57 -5.12
C THR A 134 9.56 -26.62 -3.67
N PRO A 135 10.04 -27.56 -2.82
CA PRO A 135 9.66 -27.61 -1.41
C PRO A 135 9.96 -26.32 -0.64
N GLU A 136 11.05 -25.64 -1.01
CA GLU A 136 11.40 -24.34 -0.45
C GLU A 136 10.39 -23.25 -0.84
N TRP A 137 10.04 -23.19 -2.13
CA TRP A 137 9.01 -22.27 -2.62
C TRP A 137 7.67 -22.51 -1.94
N GLU A 138 7.22 -23.77 -1.84
CA GLU A 138 5.93 -24.11 -1.22
C GLU A 138 5.88 -23.67 0.23
N LYS A 139 6.96 -23.93 0.99
CA LYS A 139 7.07 -23.51 2.38
C LYS A 139 6.90 -21.98 2.51
N ILE A 140 7.63 -21.21 1.72
CA ILE A 140 7.61 -19.74 1.80
C ILE A 140 6.26 -19.19 1.31
N ALA A 141 5.73 -19.72 0.21
CA ALA A 141 4.47 -19.26 -0.36
C ALA A 141 3.26 -19.47 0.55
N LEU A 142 3.33 -20.42 1.48
CA LEU A 142 2.29 -20.68 2.48
C LEU A 142 2.31 -19.73 3.69
N GLU A 143 3.41 -18.99 3.90
CA GLU A 143 3.56 -18.04 5.01
C GLU A 143 3.79 -16.59 4.55
N ALA A 144 4.13 -16.37 3.28
CA ALA A 144 4.36 -15.04 2.73
C ALA A 144 3.06 -14.21 2.72
N ALA A 145 3.08 -13.07 3.42
CA ALA A 145 1.95 -12.16 3.50
C ALA A 145 1.62 -11.57 2.12
N ARG A 146 0.33 -11.32 1.89
CA ARG A 146 -0.15 -10.64 0.69
C ARG A 146 0.23 -9.16 0.72
N THR A 147 0.55 -8.59 -0.45
CA THR A 147 0.95 -7.18 -0.62
C THR A 147 -0.22 -6.22 -0.77
N ILE A 148 -1.44 -6.62 -0.35
CA ILE A 148 -2.66 -5.82 -0.50
C ILE A 148 -2.73 -4.66 0.51
N PRO A 149 -2.54 -4.85 1.82
CA PRO A 149 -2.58 -3.74 2.75
C PRO A 149 -1.18 -3.14 2.98
N GLY A 150 -1.16 -1.82 3.20
CA GLY A 150 -0.05 -1.15 3.86
C GLY A 150 0.08 -1.62 5.31
N ARG A 151 1.32 -1.67 5.80
CA ARG A 151 1.68 -2.15 7.13
C ARG A 151 2.81 -1.31 7.71
N GLU A 152 3.35 -1.75 8.83
CA GLU A 152 4.43 -1.10 9.57
C GLU A 152 5.70 -0.87 8.74
N ASN A 153 5.91 -1.66 7.68
CA ASN A 153 7.03 -1.55 6.76
C ASN A 153 6.79 -0.60 5.57
N GLY A 154 5.67 0.15 5.57
CA GLY A 154 5.14 0.79 4.38
C GLY A 154 4.31 -0.22 3.57
N GLY A 155 4.78 -0.58 2.38
CA GLY A 155 4.01 -1.44 1.49
C GLY A 155 2.95 -0.63 0.75
N ASN A 156 1.73 -1.15 0.65
CA ASN A 156 0.63 -0.55 -0.11
C ASN A 156 -0.07 0.57 0.65
N CYS A 157 0.54 1.75 0.65
CA CYS A 157 0.04 2.90 1.39
C CYS A 157 -0.85 3.83 0.54
N ASP A 158 -0.70 3.80 -0.79
CA ASP A 158 -1.55 4.52 -1.74
C ASP A 158 -1.67 6.03 -1.43
N ILE A 159 -0.54 6.66 -1.11
CA ILE A 159 -0.47 8.09 -0.77
C ILE A 159 -0.17 8.90 -2.03
N LYS A 160 -1.21 9.51 -2.60
CA LYS A 160 -1.12 10.27 -3.88
C LYS A 160 -0.09 11.41 -3.90
N ASN A 161 0.28 11.95 -2.73
CA ASN A 161 1.18 13.11 -2.62
C ASN A 161 2.65 12.74 -2.77
N LEU A 162 3.00 11.46 -2.79
CA LEU A 162 4.37 11.05 -3.06
C LEU A 162 4.70 11.41 -4.53
N SER A 163 5.77 12.15 -4.75
CA SER A 163 6.13 12.68 -6.08
C SER A 163 7.64 12.88 -6.17
N SER A 164 8.14 13.40 -7.29
CA SER A 164 9.55 13.75 -7.40
C SER A 164 9.95 14.73 -6.28
N GLY A 165 11.01 14.38 -5.55
CA GLY A 165 11.50 15.07 -4.37
C GLY A 165 10.86 14.65 -3.04
N SER A 166 9.85 13.77 -3.04
CA SER A 166 9.33 13.17 -1.81
C SER A 166 10.37 12.27 -1.16
N LYS A 167 10.34 12.20 0.18
CA LYS A 167 11.16 11.27 0.97
C LYS A 167 10.28 10.40 1.84
N ILE A 168 10.51 9.09 1.76
CA ILE A 168 9.85 8.10 2.61
C ILE A 168 10.88 7.55 3.58
N TYR A 169 10.57 7.59 4.88
CA TYR A 169 11.42 7.04 5.93
C TYR A 169 10.84 5.70 6.38
N LEU A 170 11.42 4.62 5.89
CA LEU A 170 10.95 3.26 6.13
C LEU A 170 11.73 2.61 7.28
N PRO A 171 11.06 1.96 8.24
CA PRO A 171 11.75 1.16 9.25
C PRO A 171 12.45 -0.05 8.63
N VAL A 172 13.64 -0.36 9.15
CA VAL A 172 14.43 -1.52 8.72
C VAL A 172 14.25 -2.64 9.74
N PHE A 173 13.77 -3.80 9.28
CA PHE A 173 13.51 -4.97 10.14
C PHE A 173 14.50 -6.12 9.93
N ILE A 174 15.23 -6.12 8.81
CA ILE A 174 16.25 -7.12 8.48
C ILE A 174 17.50 -6.46 7.91
N GLU A 175 18.61 -7.18 7.94
CA GLU A 175 19.85 -6.72 7.33
C GLU A 175 19.66 -6.43 5.83
N GLY A 176 20.13 -5.27 5.39
CA GLY A 176 20.05 -4.80 4.02
C GLY A 176 18.71 -4.19 3.64
N ALA A 177 17.73 -4.15 4.56
CA ALA A 177 16.36 -3.64 4.38
C ALA A 177 15.51 -4.37 3.33
N ASN A 178 16.09 -4.82 2.22
CA ASN A 178 15.44 -5.52 1.11
C ASN A 178 14.23 -4.72 0.57
N LEU A 179 14.53 -3.49 0.12
CA LEU A 179 13.55 -2.53 -0.41
C LEU A 179 12.87 -3.08 -1.66
N SER A 180 11.54 -3.02 -1.71
CA SER A 180 10.74 -3.34 -2.90
C SER A 180 9.75 -2.22 -3.19
N THR A 181 9.44 -2.02 -4.46
CA THR A 181 8.47 -1.00 -4.91
C THR A 181 7.75 -1.44 -6.19
N GLY A 182 6.58 -0.88 -6.43
CA GLY A 182 5.75 -1.17 -7.60
C GLY A 182 4.44 -0.42 -7.51
N ASP A 183 3.46 -0.90 -8.29
CA ASP A 183 2.10 -0.34 -8.31
C ASP A 183 2.09 1.15 -8.71
N MET A 184 2.59 1.43 -9.91
CA MET A 184 2.77 2.82 -10.34
C MET A 184 1.44 3.44 -10.72
N HIS A 185 1.17 4.64 -10.20
CA HIS A 185 -0.06 5.36 -10.45
C HIS A 185 0.19 6.63 -11.25
N PHE A 186 -0.50 6.79 -12.38
CA PHE A 186 -0.47 8.03 -13.11
C PHE A 186 -1.12 9.16 -12.31
N SER A 187 -2.27 8.89 -11.69
CA SER A 187 -2.98 9.81 -10.79
C SER A 187 -3.84 9.01 -9.82
N GLN A 188 -4.14 9.57 -8.66
CA GLN A 188 -5.02 8.96 -7.66
C GLN A 188 -5.76 10.04 -6.86
N GLY A 189 -6.99 9.76 -6.45
CA GLY A 189 -7.69 10.52 -5.40
C GLY A 189 -7.32 10.05 -4.00
N ASP A 190 -7.69 10.80 -2.97
CA ASP A 190 -7.52 10.32 -1.59
C ASP A 190 -8.43 9.11 -1.32
N GLY A 191 -7.93 8.18 -0.52
CA GLY A 191 -8.66 6.97 -0.12
C GLY A 191 -8.83 5.91 -1.20
N GLU A 192 -8.40 6.18 -2.44
CA GLU A 192 -8.46 5.24 -3.57
C GLU A 192 -9.78 4.46 -3.65
N ILE A 193 -10.91 5.19 -3.59
CA ILE A 193 -12.22 4.61 -3.30
C ILE A 193 -12.69 3.51 -4.29
N SER A 194 -12.15 3.48 -5.50
CA SER A 194 -12.44 2.45 -6.51
C SER A 194 -11.71 1.11 -6.25
N PHE A 195 -10.74 1.08 -5.32
CA PHE A 195 -9.82 -0.01 -5.00
C PHE A 195 -8.84 -0.42 -6.12
N CYS A 196 -9.29 -0.45 -7.38
CA CYS A 196 -8.37 -0.37 -8.53
C CYS A 196 -8.45 1.05 -9.10
N GLY A 197 -8.21 2.00 -8.21
CA GLY A 197 -8.80 3.33 -8.26
C GLY A 197 -7.85 4.44 -8.63
N ALA A 198 -6.56 4.17 -8.57
CA ALA A 198 -5.59 4.94 -9.31
C ALA A 198 -5.81 4.80 -10.83
N ILE A 199 -5.04 5.58 -11.56
CA ILE A 199 -4.74 5.30 -12.96
C ILE A 199 -3.52 4.39 -12.95
N GLU A 200 -3.77 3.09 -12.87
CA GLU A 200 -2.76 2.03 -12.84
C GLU A 200 -1.94 2.04 -14.12
N MET A 201 -0.61 2.00 -13.99
CA MET A 201 0.31 2.02 -15.12
C MET A 201 1.57 1.19 -14.89
N SER A 202 2.27 0.90 -15.99
CA SER A 202 3.68 0.48 -15.89
C SER A 202 4.56 1.73 -15.82
N GLY A 203 5.60 1.69 -15.01
CA GLY A 203 6.48 2.85 -14.83
C GLY A 203 7.87 2.51 -14.33
N PHE A 204 8.67 3.55 -14.17
CA PHE A 204 9.99 3.49 -13.57
C PHE A 204 10.09 4.43 -12.37
N LEU A 205 11.04 4.14 -11.49
CA LEU A 205 11.44 4.97 -10.37
C LEU A 205 12.95 5.11 -10.36
N GLU A 206 13.42 6.34 -10.23
CA GLU A 206 14.80 6.63 -9.83
C GLU A 206 14.80 7.00 -8.35
N LEU A 207 15.49 6.20 -7.56
CA LEU A 207 15.50 6.33 -6.09
C LEU A 207 16.91 6.63 -5.60
N LYS A 208 16.98 7.47 -4.56
CA LYS A 208 18.18 7.62 -3.74
C LYS A 208 17.88 7.12 -2.33
N CYS A 209 18.74 6.22 -1.84
CA CYS A 209 18.60 5.61 -0.53
C CYS A 209 19.70 6.09 0.42
N GLU A 210 19.32 6.49 1.64
CA GLU A 210 20.23 6.84 2.72
C GLU A 210 19.84 6.09 4.00
N ILE A 211 20.85 5.61 4.74
CA ILE A 211 20.62 4.89 6.00
C ILE A 211 20.81 5.86 7.16
N ILE A 212 19.78 5.99 7.99
CA ILE A 212 19.81 6.72 9.25
C ILE A 212 19.98 5.69 10.37
N ARG A 213 21.19 5.63 10.92
CA ARG A 213 21.56 4.63 11.92
C ARG A 213 20.75 4.81 13.21
N ASP A 214 20.21 3.71 13.71
CA ASP A 214 19.34 3.67 14.89
C ASP A 214 18.10 4.60 14.79
N GLY A 215 17.73 5.00 13.58
CA GLY A 215 16.70 6.00 13.33
C GLY A 215 15.30 5.59 13.80
N MET A 216 14.97 4.29 13.86
CA MET A 216 13.67 3.86 14.38
C MET A 216 13.51 4.30 15.84
N LYS A 217 14.56 4.17 16.65
CA LYS A 217 14.53 4.54 18.07
C LYS A 217 14.40 6.06 18.26
N GLU A 218 15.08 6.82 17.42
CA GLU A 218 15.14 8.29 17.55
C GLU A 218 13.85 8.96 17.04
N TYR A 219 13.21 8.41 16.01
CA TYR A 219 12.14 9.11 15.28
C TYR A 219 10.79 8.37 15.25
N LEU A 220 10.74 7.07 15.50
CA LEU A 220 9.48 6.31 15.48
C LEU A 220 9.02 5.97 16.89
N THR A 221 7.79 6.37 17.22
CA THR A 221 7.13 5.94 18.46
C THR A 221 6.31 4.68 18.17
N PRO A 222 6.56 3.54 18.86
CA PRO A 222 5.72 2.37 18.73
C PRO A 222 4.29 2.64 19.20
N MET A 223 3.31 2.30 18.37
CA MET A 223 1.87 2.50 18.56
C MET A 223 1.12 1.16 18.59
N GLY A 224 1.68 0.16 19.29
CA GLY A 224 1.07 -1.16 19.41
C GLY A 224 1.77 -2.05 20.45
N PRO A 225 1.40 -3.33 20.53
CA PRO A 225 1.83 -4.24 21.60
C PRO A 225 3.32 -4.59 21.59
N THR A 226 4.03 -4.31 20.50
CA THR A 226 5.48 -4.58 20.38
C THR A 226 6.22 -3.36 19.81
N PRO A 227 7.54 -3.24 20.03
CA PRO A 227 8.36 -2.19 19.41
C PRO A 227 8.35 -2.17 17.88
N LEU A 228 7.84 -3.23 17.23
CA LEU A 228 7.73 -3.32 15.77
C LEU A 228 6.49 -2.59 15.22
N HIS A 229 5.54 -2.21 16.08
CA HIS A 229 4.32 -1.49 15.70
C HIS A 229 4.61 -0.02 15.47
N VAL A 230 5.39 0.29 14.44
CA VAL A 230 5.76 1.64 14.03
C VAL A 230 5.09 2.00 12.72
N ASN A 231 5.01 3.29 12.40
CA ASN A 231 4.50 3.77 11.13
C ASN A 231 5.62 4.51 10.36
N PRO A 232 5.74 4.31 9.04
CA PRO A 232 6.69 5.07 8.23
C PRO A 232 6.34 6.56 8.22
N ILE A 233 7.33 7.40 7.91
CA ILE A 233 7.14 8.85 7.77
C ILE A 233 7.18 9.20 6.28
N PHE A 234 6.25 10.06 5.85
CA PHE A 234 6.15 10.54 4.49
C PHE A 234 6.36 12.05 4.44
N GLU A 235 7.47 12.48 3.84
CA GLU A 235 7.76 13.87 3.53
C GLU A 235 7.38 14.16 2.07
N ILE A 236 6.44 15.09 1.89
CA ILE A 236 5.90 15.42 0.57
C ILE A 236 6.89 16.30 -0.21
N GLY A 237 7.12 15.93 -1.47
CA GLY A 237 8.01 16.63 -2.38
C GLY A 237 7.44 17.97 -2.88
N PRO A 238 8.27 18.80 -3.53
CA PRO A 238 7.84 20.09 -4.04
C PRO A 238 6.99 19.99 -5.33
N VAL A 239 6.92 18.82 -5.97
CA VAL A 239 6.29 18.60 -7.28
C VAL A 239 4.92 17.94 -7.10
N GLU A 240 3.96 18.67 -6.52
CA GLU A 240 2.56 18.24 -6.44
C GLU A 240 1.63 19.18 -7.22
N PRO A 241 0.54 18.67 -7.85
CA PRO A 241 -0.50 19.53 -8.40
C PRO A 241 -1.17 20.36 -7.30
N ARG A 242 -0.86 21.66 -7.26
CA ARG A 242 -1.51 22.61 -6.34
C ARG A 242 -2.76 23.20 -6.98
N PHE A 243 -3.88 22.50 -6.83
CA PHE A 243 -5.19 23.06 -7.14
C PHE A 243 -5.61 24.02 -6.01
N SER A 244 -6.09 25.21 -6.38
CA SER A 244 -6.49 26.25 -5.42
C SER A 244 -7.99 26.50 -5.38
N GLU A 245 -8.73 26.03 -6.39
CA GLU A 245 -10.17 26.21 -6.51
C GLU A 245 -10.85 24.87 -6.28
N TRP A 246 -11.58 24.75 -5.18
CA TRP A 246 -12.23 23.51 -4.77
C TRP A 246 -13.73 23.74 -4.63
N LEU A 247 -14.51 22.81 -5.19
CA LEU A 247 -15.89 22.60 -4.75
C LEU A 247 -15.86 21.48 -3.72
N VAL A 248 -16.31 21.78 -2.49
CA VAL A 248 -16.21 20.87 -1.35
C VAL A 248 -17.57 20.24 -1.06
N PHE A 249 -17.57 18.92 -0.87
CA PHE A 249 -18.71 18.13 -0.43
C PHE A 249 -18.47 17.65 1.00
N GLU A 250 -19.52 17.57 1.79
CA GLU A 250 -19.45 17.18 3.20
C GLU A 250 -20.30 15.94 3.44
N GLY A 251 -19.76 15.01 4.24
CA GLY A 251 -20.47 13.86 4.75
C GLY A 251 -20.38 13.78 6.27
N ILE A 252 -21.41 13.22 6.88
CA ILE A 252 -21.50 13.02 8.33
C ILE A 252 -21.59 11.52 8.64
N SER A 253 -21.38 11.13 9.91
CA SER A 253 -21.48 9.74 10.36
C SER A 253 -22.94 9.24 10.45
N VAL A 254 -23.71 9.42 9.37
CA VAL A 254 -25.07 8.88 9.19
C VAL A 254 -25.09 8.14 7.86
N ASP A 255 -25.43 6.85 7.87
CA ASP A 255 -25.43 6.05 6.64
C ASP A 255 -26.68 6.29 5.78
N GLU A 256 -26.75 5.58 4.64
CA GLU A 256 -27.82 5.74 3.65
C GLU A 256 -29.20 5.27 4.13
N SER A 257 -29.24 4.44 5.17
CA SER A 257 -30.48 4.04 5.82
C SER A 257 -30.99 5.08 6.82
N GLY A 258 -30.20 6.14 7.07
CA GLY A 258 -30.45 7.14 8.09
C GLY A 258 -30.00 6.72 9.49
N LYS A 259 -29.24 5.62 9.62
CA LYS A 259 -28.74 5.15 10.91
C LYS A 259 -27.55 5.99 11.35
N GLN A 260 -27.57 6.41 12.61
CA GLN A 260 -26.49 7.15 13.25
C GLN A 260 -25.31 6.24 13.60
N HIS A 261 -24.10 6.69 13.27
CA HIS A 261 -22.82 6.13 13.72
C HIS A 261 -22.08 7.14 14.59
N TYR A 262 -21.18 6.68 15.47
CA TYR A 262 -20.46 7.53 16.41
C TYR A 262 -18.99 7.71 15.98
N LEU A 263 -18.62 8.93 15.56
CA LEU A 263 -17.26 9.29 15.15
C LEU A 263 -16.68 8.36 14.07
N ASP A 264 -17.50 7.98 13.09
CA ASP A 264 -17.09 7.12 11.98
C ASP A 264 -16.70 7.97 10.77
N ALA A 265 -15.39 8.16 10.59
CA ALA A 265 -14.82 8.89 9.46
C ALA A 265 -15.02 8.14 8.14
N THR A 266 -15.14 6.80 8.18
CA THR A 266 -15.32 5.96 6.99
C THR A 266 -16.72 6.18 6.42
N VAL A 267 -17.75 6.12 7.26
CA VAL A 267 -19.13 6.44 6.86
C VAL A 267 -19.22 7.89 6.39
N ALA A 268 -18.61 8.83 7.13
CA ALA A 268 -18.61 10.24 6.73
C ALA A 268 -17.97 10.45 5.35
N TYR A 269 -16.84 9.80 5.06
CA TYR A 269 -16.17 9.90 3.75
C TYR A 269 -16.99 9.29 2.61
N LYS A 270 -17.77 8.23 2.87
CA LYS A 270 -18.75 7.67 1.91
C LYS A 270 -19.92 8.62 1.62
N ARG A 271 -20.17 9.60 2.49
CA ARG A 271 -21.28 10.57 2.38
C ARG A 271 -20.91 11.93 1.83
N ALA A 272 -19.63 12.28 1.88
CA ALA A 272 -19.10 13.37 1.07
C ALA A 272 -19.15 12.99 -0.42
#